data_AF-A0A0F3GIF0-F1
#
_entry.id   AF-A0A0F3GIF0-F1
#
_cell.length_a   1.000
_cell.length_b   1.000
_cell.length_c   1.000
_cell.angle_alpha   90.00
_cell.angle_beta   90.00
_cell.angle_gamma   90.00
#
_symmetry.space_group_name_H-M   'P 1'
#
loop_
_entity.id
_entity.type
_entity.pdbx_description
1 polymer ?
#
loop_
_entity_poly.entity_id
_entity_poly.type
_entity_poly.pdbx_seq_one_letter_code
_entity_poly.pdbx_strand_id
1 'polypeptide(L)'
;MVHPKVCKVIPNILNRLDETIQYLKIAEDVYMKLSMKVSDTNALNAICMAWQFNNKLYKAKTAKEKDFYTEEAFFCLSYAEGLLGYDTTDLEQYVFGELDTIIRSLSLVETVNSIIRPFLDASRGQITQETLNLIMFYHNHRRYAGGKRKGKAPIEILTNTELEKHWLDLIVE
;
A
#
# COMPACT_ATOMS: atom_id res chain seq x y z
N MET A 1 7.69 36.37 -12.15
CA MET A 1 7.02 36.52 -10.83
C MET A 1 6.33 35.22 -10.49
N VAL A 2 6.59 34.65 -9.30
CA VAL A 2 5.92 33.43 -8.82
C VAL A 2 4.50 33.81 -8.39
N HIS A 3 3.50 33.03 -8.82
CA HIS A 3 2.09 33.33 -8.59
C HIS A 3 1.78 33.38 -7.07
N PRO A 4 0.99 34.35 -6.57
CA PRO A 4 0.77 34.57 -5.13
C PRO A 4 0.26 33.34 -4.35
N LYS A 5 -0.52 32.47 -5.02
CA LYS A 5 -0.98 31.19 -4.44
C LYS A 5 0.18 30.20 -4.21
N VAL A 6 1.16 30.17 -5.11
CA VAL A 6 2.34 29.30 -5.00
C VAL A 6 3.21 29.74 -3.81
N CYS A 7 3.39 31.04 -3.62
CA CYS A 7 4.13 31.59 -2.48
C CYS A 7 3.50 31.27 -1.12
N LYS A 8 2.19 31.02 -1.05
CA LYS A 8 1.50 30.59 0.19
C LYS A 8 1.55 29.08 0.43
N VAL A 9 1.56 28.29 -0.64
CA VAL A 9 1.52 26.82 -0.55
C VAL A 9 2.91 26.25 -0.23
N ILE A 10 3.98 26.79 -0.82
CA ILE A 10 5.34 26.29 -0.62
C ILE A 10 5.76 26.25 0.86
N PRO A 11 5.61 27.33 1.66
CA PRO A 11 5.97 27.29 3.08
C PRO A 11 5.16 26.28 3.88
N ASN A 12 3.87 26.09 3.55
CA ASN A 12 3.03 25.10 4.21
C ASN A 12 3.45 23.66 3.92
N ILE A 13 3.91 23.36 2.70
CA ILE A 13 4.46 22.05 2.35
C ILE A 13 5.80 21.85 3.07
N LEU A 14 6.69 22.84 3.06
CA LEU A 14 8.00 22.76 3.71
C LEU A 14 7.88 22.59 5.23
N ASN A 15 6.94 23.29 5.87
CA ASN A 15 6.69 23.16 7.31
C ASN A 15 6.13 21.79 7.72
N ARG A 16 5.54 21.06 6.76
CA ARG A 16 4.99 19.71 6.98
C ARG A 16 5.82 18.64 6.30
N LEU A 17 7.04 18.97 5.86
CA LEU A 17 7.86 18.08 5.06
C LEU A 17 8.11 16.77 5.82
N ASP A 18 8.43 16.86 7.11
CA ASP A 18 8.64 15.71 8.01
C ASP A 18 7.40 14.80 8.09
N GLU A 19 6.20 15.36 8.15
CA GLU A 19 4.95 14.60 8.09
C GLU A 19 4.75 13.95 6.72
N THR A 20 5.10 14.65 5.63
CA THR A 20 4.93 14.14 4.27
C THR A 20 5.93 13.07 3.88
N ILE A 21 7.12 13.04 4.49
CA ILE A 21 8.20 12.08 4.21
C ILE A 21 8.35 10.99 5.27
N GLN A 22 7.46 10.92 6.27
CA GLN A 22 7.51 9.92 7.34
C GLN A 22 7.61 8.47 6.81
N TYR A 23 7.03 8.20 5.64
CA TYR A 23 7.13 6.90 4.97
C TYR A 23 8.57 6.50 4.59
N LEU A 24 9.45 7.46 4.30
CA LEU A 24 10.87 7.20 4.03
C LEU A 24 11.58 6.73 5.28
N LYS A 25 11.27 7.35 6.43
CA LYS A 25 11.82 6.93 7.72
C LYS A 25 11.37 5.51 8.09
N ILE A 26 10.09 5.20 7.88
CA ILE A 26 9.56 3.84 8.08
C ILE A 26 10.28 2.83 7.17
N ALA A 27 10.51 3.19 5.90
CA ALA A 27 11.23 2.32 4.97
C ALA A 27 12.69 2.08 5.40
N GLU A 28 13.36 3.13 5.90
CA GLU A 28 14.71 3.04 6.44
C GLU A 28 14.75 2.14 7.69
N ASP A 29 13.84 2.35 8.65
CA ASP A 29 13.75 1.54 9.87
C ASP A 29 13.50 0.05 9.55
N VAL A 30 12.60 -0.24 8.61
CA VAL A 30 12.33 -1.60 8.14
C VAL A 30 13.57 -2.20 7.49
N TYR A 31 14.25 -1.47 6.59
CA TYR A 31 15.45 -1.97 5.93
C TYR A 31 16.59 -2.23 6.94
N MET A 32 16.78 -1.34 7.92
CA MET A 32 17.75 -1.51 8.99
C MET A 32 17.44 -2.73 9.86
N LYS A 33 16.17 -2.96 10.19
CA LYS A 33 15.74 -4.19 10.90
C LYS A 33 16.07 -5.44 10.09
N LEU A 34 15.86 -5.41 8.78
CA LEU A 34 16.12 -6.55 7.90
C LEU A 34 17.62 -6.81 7.70
N SER A 35 18.43 -5.76 7.57
CA SER A 35 19.89 -5.89 7.41
C SER A 35 20.59 -6.43 8.66
N MET A 36 20.01 -6.26 9.85
CA MET A 36 20.48 -6.93 11.07
C MET A 36 20.25 -8.45 11.04
N LYS A 37 19.24 -8.92 10.29
CA LYS A 37 18.88 -10.34 10.20
C LYS A 37 19.54 -11.05 9.02
N VAL A 38 19.67 -10.35 7.89
CA VAL A 38 20.29 -10.87 6.66
C VAL A 38 21.65 -10.21 6.50
N SER A 39 22.71 -10.93 6.87
CA SER A 39 24.08 -10.40 6.85
C SER A 39 24.61 -10.13 5.44
N ASP A 40 24.11 -10.86 4.44
CA ASP A 40 24.46 -10.61 3.04
C ASP A 40 23.55 -9.53 2.43
N THR A 41 24.13 -8.34 2.24
CA THR A 41 23.44 -7.19 1.66
C THR A 41 22.94 -7.44 0.23
N ASN A 42 23.67 -8.22 -0.58
CA ASN A 42 23.27 -8.50 -1.95
C ASN A 42 22.08 -9.46 -1.98
N ALA A 43 22.07 -10.46 -1.11
CA ALA A 43 20.92 -11.35 -0.94
C ALA A 43 19.69 -10.57 -0.45
N LEU A 44 19.85 -9.71 0.56
CA LEU A 44 18.74 -8.87 1.04
C LEU A 44 18.19 -7.96 -0.07
N ASN A 45 19.07 -7.29 -0.83
CA ASN A 45 18.66 -6.42 -1.94
C ASN A 45 17.92 -7.21 -3.03
N ALA A 46 18.37 -8.42 -3.34
CA ALA A 46 17.70 -9.28 -4.30
C ALA A 46 16.29 -9.68 -3.83
N ILE A 47 16.13 -10.06 -2.57
CA ILE A 47 14.79 -10.34 -1.99
C ILE A 47 13.90 -9.09 -2.02
N CYS A 48 14.44 -7.91 -1.68
CA CYS A 48 13.72 -6.63 -1.78
C CYS A 48 13.28 -6.33 -3.24
N MET A 49 14.12 -6.64 -4.23
CA MET A 49 13.78 -6.47 -5.65
C MET A 49 12.68 -7.44 -6.09
N ALA A 50 12.73 -8.70 -5.66
CA ALA A 50 11.67 -9.67 -5.91
C ALA A 50 10.32 -9.18 -5.36
N TRP A 51 10.32 -8.60 -4.14
CA TRP A 51 9.12 -7.98 -3.57
C TRP A 51 8.60 -6.81 -4.43
N GLN A 52 9.48 -5.98 -4.98
CA GLN A 52 9.07 -4.90 -5.88
C GLN A 52 8.44 -5.41 -7.18
N PHE A 53 9.01 -6.46 -7.78
CA PHE A 53 8.46 -7.07 -9.00
C PHE A 53 7.11 -7.73 -8.74
N ASN A 54 6.94 -8.42 -7.61
CA ASN A 54 5.64 -8.93 -7.18
C ASN A 54 4.59 -7.81 -7.03
N ASN A 55 4.98 -6.65 -6.50
CA ASN A 55 4.10 -5.49 -6.44
C ASN A 55 3.73 -4.91 -7.81
N LYS A 56 4.67 -4.92 -8.77
CA LYS A 56 4.41 -4.49 -10.15
C LYS A 56 3.51 -5.48 -10.90
N LEU A 57 3.64 -6.77 -10.61
CA LEU A 57 2.80 -7.83 -11.18
C LEU A 57 1.31 -7.57 -10.92
N TYR A 58 0.92 -7.13 -9.71
CA TYR A 58 -0.47 -6.77 -9.41
C TYR A 58 -1.01 -5.59 -10.24
N LYS A 59 -0.12 -4.71 -10.72
CA LYS A 59 -0.48 -3.53 -11.52
C LYS A 59 -0.36 -3.76 -13.04
N ALA A 60 0.24 -4.87 -13.44
CA ALA A 60 0.47 -5.22 -14.84
C ALA A 60 -0.86 -5.42 -15.58
N LYS A 61 -0.95 -4.87 -16.80
CA LYS A 61 -2.19 -4.89 -17.60
C LYS A 61 -2.12 -5.89 -18.74
N THR A 62 -0.91 -6.25 -19.17
CA THR A 62 -0.68 -7.17 -20.30
C THR A 62 -0.09 -8.48 -19.83
N ALA A 63 -0.29 -9.55 -20.62
CA ALA A 63 0.34 -10.85 -20.34
C ALA A 63 1.87 -10.73 -20.34
N LYS A 64 2.43 -10.04 -21.35
CA LYS A 64 3.88 -9.81 -21.46
C LYS A 64 4.49 -9.13 -20.23
N GLU A 65 3.83 -8.12 -19.67
CA GLU A 65 4.30 -7.48 -18.43
C GLU A 65 4.25 -8.45 -17.24
N LYS A 66 3.20 -9.28 -17.16
CA LYS A 66 3.07 -10.27 -16.09
C LYS A 66 4.16 -11.33 -16.17
N ASP A 67 4.43 -11.83 -17.36
CA ASP A 67 5.47 -12.82 -17.60
C ASP A 67 6.84 -12.25 -17.20
N PHE A 68 7.15 -11.04 -17.69
CA PHE A 68 8.39 -10.33 -17.33
C PHE A 68 8.56 -10.15 -15.82
N TYR A 69 7.55 -9.62 -15.10
CA TYR A 69 7.68 -9.42 -13.66
C TYR A 69 7.74 -10.73 -12.87
N THR A 70 7.14 -11.80 -13.39
CA THR A 70 7.22 -13.13 -12.77
C THR A 70 8.62 -13.70 -12.92
N GLU A 71 9.20 -13.63 -14.12
CA GLU A 71 10.57 -14.08 -14.41
C GLU A 71 11.60 -13.30 -13.60
N GLU A 72 11.49 -11.97 -13.55
CA GLU A 72 12.42 -11.13 -12.79
C GLU A 72 12.32 -11.37 -11.27
N ALA A 73 11.10 -11.54 -10.74
CA ALA A 73 10.93 -11.89 -9.34
C ALA A 73 11.60 -13.23 -9.02
N PHE A 74 11.37 -14.24 -9.85
CA PHE A 74 11.97 -15.57 -9.70
C PHE A 74 13.49 -15.52 -9.79
N PHE A 75 14.04 -14.77 -10.75
CA PHE A 75 15.49 -14.59 -10.90
C PHE A 75 16.12 -13.98 -9.64
N CYS A 76 15.52 -12.92 -9.10
CA CYS A 76 16.02 -12.28 -7.88
C CYS A 76 16.02 -13.23 -6.68
N LEU A 77 14.97 -14.04 -6.50
CA LEU A 77 14.91 -15.02 -5.41
C LEU A 77 15.96 -16.11 -5.58
N SER A 78 16.08 -16.68 -6.79
CA SER A 78 17.09 -17.69 -7.11
C SER A 78 18.52 -17.18 -6.90
N TYR A 79 18.76 -15.90 -7.22
CA TYR A 79 20.04 -15.25 -6.97
C TYR A 79 20.34 -15.10 -5.47
N ALA A 80 19.33 -14.75 -4.66
CA ALA A 80 19.48 -14.66 -3.20
C ALA A 80 19.74 -16.04 -2.57
N GLU A 81 19.01 -17.07 -2.98
CA GLU A 81 19.25 -18.47 -2.56
C GLU A 81 20.67 -18.92 -2.91
N GLY A 82 21.14 -18.59 -4.13
CA GLY A 82 22.49 -18.91 -4.57
C GLY A 82 23.59 -18.23 -3.75
N LEU A 83 23.36 -16.99 -3.28
CA LEU A 83 24.30 -16.28 -2.41
C LEU A 83 24.30 -16.85 -0.98
N LEU A 84 23.13 -17.20 -0.46
CA LEU A 84 22.97 -17.66 0.92
C LEU A 84 23.28 -19.15 1.09
N GLY A 85 23.15 -19.95 0.03
CA GLY A 85 23.48 -21.38 0.01
C GLY A 85 22.47 -22.28 0.73
N TYR A 86 21.28 -21.77 1.02
CA TYR A 86 20.17 -22.51 1.64
C TYR A 86 18.82 -22.03 1.08
N ASP A 87 17.76 -22.81 1.30
CA ASP A 87 16.38 -22.46 0.92
C ASP A 87 15.91 -21.21 1.67
N THR A 88 15.59 -20.14 0.94
CA THR A 88 15.23 -18.86 1.54
C THR A 88 13.73 -18.65 1.70
N THR A 89 12.88 -19.64 1.41
CA THR A 89 11.42 -19.49 1.41
C THR A 89 10.86 -18.81 2.67
N ASP A 90 11.26 -19.26 3.87
CA ASP A 90 10.80 -18.67 5.14
C ASP A 90 11.35 -17.25 5.36
N LEU A 91 12.59 -17.01 4.93
CA LEU A 91 13.23 -15.71 5.01
C LEU A 91 12.55 -14.71 4.07
N GLU A 92 12.22 -15.11 2.85
CA GLU A 92 11.50 -14.32 1.86
C GLU A 92 10.14 -13.91 2.38
N GLN A 93 9.37 -14.84 2.95
CA GLN A 93 8.07 -14.54 3.54
C GLN A 93 8.19 -13.51 4.67
N TYR A 94 9.20 -13.67 5.54
CA TYR A 94 9.46 -12.71 6.61
C TYR A 94 9.83 -11.33 6.04
N VAL A 95 10.77 -11.25 5.10
CA VAL A 95 11.19 -9.98 4.47
C VAL A 95 10.00 -9.31 3.78
N PHE A 96 9.20 -10.06 3.03
CA PHE A 96 8.02 -9.53 2.34
C PHE A 96 6.98 -9.01 3.32
N GLY A 97 6.76 -9.72 4.43
CA GLY A 97 5.85 -9.27 5.49
C GLY A 97 6.28 -7.95 6.11
N GLU A 98 7.58 -7.78 6.36
CA GLU A 98 8.14 -6.52 6.89
C GLU A 98 8.04 -5.38 5.87
N LEU A 99 8.36 -5.63 4.60
CA LEU A 99 8.24 -4.65 3.53
C LEU A 99 6.78 -4.24 3.25
N ASP A 100 5.83 -5.16 3.42
CA ASP A 100 4.39 -4.88 3.29
C ASP A 100 3.87 -3.90 4.36
N THR A 101 4.64 -3.64 5.44
CA THR A 101 4.32 -2.61 6.44
C THR A 101 4.63 -1.18 5.96
N ILE A 102 5.44 -1.03 4.90
CA ILE A 102 5.83 0.27 4.35
C ILE A 102 4.66 0.87 3.55
N ILE A 103 3.94 1.81 4.17
CA ILE A 103 2.87 2.56 3.51
C ILE A 103 3.48 3.70 2.68
N ARG A 104 3.24 3.71 1.36
CA ARG A 104 3.63 4.84 0.48
C ARG A 104 2.64 5.99 0.62
N SER A 105 3.09 7.19 1.00
CA SER A 105 2.24 8.34 1.29
C SER A 105 1.34 8.77 0.12
N LEU A 106 1.86 8.76 -1.12
CA LEU A 106 1.06 9.08 -2.32
C LEU A 106 -0.12 8.12 -2.49
N SER A 107 0.09 6.84 -2.17
CA SER A 107 -0.94 5.82 -2.37
C SER A 107 -2.16 6.02 -1.48
N LEU A 108 -2.02 6.63 -0.29
CA LEU A 108 -3.17 6.88 0.58
C LEU A 108 -4.06 7.98 0.01
N VAL A 109 -3.47 9.11 -0.39
CA VAL A 109 -4.19 10.24 -0.98
C VAL A 109 -4.81 9.83 -2.33
N GLU A 110 -4.07 9.11 -3.17
CA GLU A 110 -4.57 8.55 -4.41
C GLU A 110 -5.72 7.57 -4.16
N THR A 111 -5.62 6.73 -3.13
CA THR A 111 -6.67 5.76 -2.77
C THR A 111 -7.93 6.48 -2.30
N VAL A 112 -7.81 7.42 -1.37
CA VAL A 112 -8.94 8.24 -0.89
C VAL A 112 -9.58 9.00 -2.05
N ASN A 113 -8.78 9.62 -2.91
CA ASN A 113 -9.28 10.31 -4.10
C ASN A 113 -9.99 9.35 -5.06
N SER A 114 -9.46 8.15 -5.28
CA SER A 114 -10.09 7.13 -6.13
C SER A 114 -11.39 6.60 -5.53
N ILE A 115 -11.53 6.55 -4.20
CA ILE A 115 -12.75 6.14 -3.51
C ILE A 115 -13.83 7.22 -3.66
N ILE A 116 -13.47 8.49 -3.48
CA ILE A 116 -14.43 9.60 -3.44
C ILE A 116 -14.86 10.03 -4.85
N ARG A 117 -13.97 9.93 -5.84
CA ARG A 117 -14.19 10.43 -7.20
C ARG A 117 -15.49 9.95 -7.87
N PRO A 118 -15.86 8.65 -7.82
CA PRO A 118 -17.13 8.19 -8.39
C PRO A 118 -18.36 8.90 -7.82
N PHE A 119 -18.34 9.23 -6.52
CA PHE A 119 -19.44 9.94 -5.86
C PHE A 119 -19.45 11.42 -6.26
N LEU A 120 -18.29 12.07 -6.32
CA LEU A 120 -18.18 13.46 -6.78
C LEU A 120 -18.66 13.62 -8.23
N ASP A 121 -18.26 12.70 -9.12
CA ASP A 121 -18.64 12.73 -10.53
C ASP A 121 -20.16 12.52 -10.68
N ALA A 122 -20.74 11.58 -9.93
CA ALA A 122 -22.18 11.33 -9.91
C ALA A 122 -22.99 12.54 -9.37
N SER A 123 -22.45 13.24 -8.37
CA SER A 123 -23.09 14.41 -7.75
C SER A 123 -22.73 15.74 -8.42
N ARG A 124 -22.00 15.74 -9.56
CA ARG A 124 -21.49 16.96 -10.22
C ARG A 124 -20.75 17.91 -9.26
N GLY A 125 -20.04 17.35 -8.30
CA GLY A 125 -19.31 18.08 -7.27
C GLY A 125 -20.16 18.63 -6.12
N GLN A 126 -21.48 18.41 -6.11
CA GLN A 126 -22.37 18.82 -5.00
C GLN A 126 -22.46 17.71 -3.95
N ILE A 127 -21.53 17.71 -3.00
CA ILE A 127 -21.52 16.77 -1.88
C ILE A 127 -21.83 17.49 -0.57
N THR A 128 -22.73 16.91 0.22
CA THR A 128 -23.02 17.34 1.60
C THR A 128 -22.23 16.51 2.62
N GLN A 129 -22.18 16.96 3.87
CA GLN A 129 -21.50 16.23 4.94
C GLN A 129 -22.14 14.86 5.20
N GLU A 130 -23.47 14.77 5.09
CA GLU A 130 -24.23 13.52 5.24
C GLU A 130 -23.81 12.50 4.18
N THR A 131 -23.64 12.95 2.93
CA THR A 131 -23.14 12.09 1.85
C THR A 131 -21.71 11.63 2.12
N LEU A 132 -20.83 12.50 2.64
CA LEU A 132 -19.48 12.09 3.05
C LEU A 132 -19.50 11.04 4.17
N ASN A 133 -20.37 11.20 5.16
CA ASN A 133 -20.53 10.24 6.25
C ASN A 133 -20.98 8.87 5.71
N LEU A 134 -21.90 8.85 4.74
CA LEU A 134 -22.34 7.61 4.09
C LEU A 134 -21.23 6.96 3.27
N ILE A 135 -20.44 7.74 2.52
CA ILE A 135 -19.29 7.23 1.76
C ILE A 135 -18.27 6.61 2.72
N MET A 136 -17.95 7.30 3.81
CA MET A 136 -17.03 6.82 4.84
C MET A 136 -17.55 5.53 5.49
N PHE A 137 -18.83 5.50 5.86
CA PHE A 137 -19.49 4.32 6.44
C PHE A 137 -19.41 3.14 5.48
N TYR A 138 -19.90 3.29 4.24
CA TYR A 138 -19.88 2.24 3.24
C TYR A 138 -18.45 1.75 2.97
N HIS A 139 -17.49 2.66 2.83
CA HIS A 139 -16.11 2.29 2.58
C HIS A 139 -15.54 1.41 3.69
N ASN A 140 -15.79 1.76 4.96
CA ASN A 140 -15.22 1.05 6.11
C ASN A 140 -15.89 -0.31 6.40
N HIS A 141 -17.15 -0.50 5.99
CA HIS A 141 -17.92 -1.69 6.32
C HIS A 141 -18.13 -2.66 5.15
N ARG A 142 -17.91 -2.24 3.90
CA ARG A 142 -17.96 -3.16 2.75
C ARG A 142 -16.79 -4.15 2.78
N ARG A 143 -17.05 -5.41 2.42
CA ARG A 143 -16.00 -6.42 2.26
C ARG A 143 -15.30 -6.27 0.90
N TYR A 144 -13.99 -6.53 0.84
CA TYR A 144 -13.26 -6.56 -0.43
C TYR A 144 -13.67 -7.78 -1.27
N ALA A 145 -13.95 -7.56 -2.57
CA ALA A 145 -14.33 -8.63 -3.48
C ALA A 145 -13.15 -9.52 -3.94
N GLY A 146 -11.91 -9.01 -3.84
CA GLY A 146 -10.72 -9.69 -4.35
C GLY A 146 -9.42 -9.17 -3.74
N GLY A 147 -8.30 -9.75 -4.20
CA GLY A 147 -6.95 -9.44 -3.72
C GLY A 147 -6.61 -10.02 -2.34
N LYS A 148 -5.47 -9.61 -1.78
CA LYS A 148 -4.95 -10.09 -0.47
C LYS A 148 -5.96 -9.96 0.69
N ARG A 149 -6.92 -9.03 0.58
CA ARG A 149 -7.90 -8.69 1.62
C ARG A 149 -9.30 -9.24 1.35
N LYS A 150 -9.45 -10.13 0.36
CA LYS A 150 -10.75 -10.67 -0.06
C LYS A 150 -11.54 -11.18 1.14
N GLY A 151 -12.79 -10.77 1.24
CA GLY A 151 -13.71 -11.19 2.29
C GLY A 151 -13.61 -10.38 3.59
N LYS A 152 -12.59 -9.54 3.80
CA LYS A 152 -12.49 -8.66 4.98
C LYS A 152 -12.99 -7.25 4.67
N ALA A 153 -13.54 -6.56 5.66
CA ALA A 153 -13.86 -5.13 5.60
C ALA A 153 -12.71 -4.28 6.17
N PRO A 154 -12.50 -3.03 5.71
CA PRO A 154 -11.41 -2.19 6.20
C PRO A 154 -11.39 -2.01 7.72
N ILE A 155 -12.57 -1.86 8.35
CA ILE A 155 -12.65 -1.73 9.80
C ILE A 155 -12.17 -3.00 10.51
N GLU A 156 -12.46 -4.19 9.98
CA GLU A 156 -11.99 -5.46 10.56
C GLU A 156 -10.46 -5.58 10.49
N ILE A 157 -9.84 -5.04 9.45
CA ILE A 157 -8.38 -5.02 9.32
C ILE A 157 -7.76 -4.04 10.32
N LEU A 158 -8.41 -2.89 10.53
CA LEU A 158 -7.93 -1.85 11.43
C LEU A 158 -8.06 -2.25 12.90
N THR A 159 -9.19 -2.85 13.28
CA THR A 159 -9.52 -3.18 14.67
C THR A 159 -9.24 -4.63 15.05
N ASN A 160 -8.92 -5.47 14.06
CA ASN A 160 -8.81 -6.92 14.21
C ASN A 160 -10.08 -7.58 14.80
N THR A 161 -11.24 -6.94 14.62
CA THR A 161 -12.54 -7.38 15.14
C THR A 161 -13.49 -7.59 13.97
N GLU A 162 -14.17 -8.74 13.91
CA GLU A 162 -15.10 -9.02 12.81
C GLU A 162 -16.41 -8.25 12.94
N LEU A 163 -17.00 -7.88 11.81
CA LEU A 163 -18.31 -7.25 11.78
C LEU A 163 -19.39 -8.28 12.13
N GLU A 164 -20.24 -7.94 13.10
CA GLU A 164 -21.34 -8.81 13.56
C GLU A 164 -22.42 -9.01 12.48
N LYS A 165 -22.63 -8.01 11.63
CA LYS A 165 -23.69 -7.99 10.61
C LYS A 165 -23.19 -7.48 9.27
N HIS A 166 -24.02 -7.68 8.23
CA HIS A 166 -23.75 -7.09 6.93
C HIS A 166 -23.91 -5.57 7.01
N TRP A 167 -23.12 -4.82 6.22
CA TRP A 167 -23.10 -3.35 6.31
C TRP A 167 -24.46 -2.69 6.00
N LEU A 168 -25.31 -3.35 5.21
CA LEU A 168 -26.69 -2.89 4.96
C LEU A 168 -27.57 -2.95 6.21
N ASP A 169 -27.31 -3.91 7.10
CA ASP A 169 -28.06 -4.01 8.36
C ASP A 169 -27.55 -2.94 9.34
N LEU A 170 -26.23 -2.71 9.35
CA LEU A 170 -25.59 -1.72 10.23
C LEU A 170 -25.95 -0.26 9.89
N ILE A 171 -26.37 0.05 8.66
CA ILE A 171 -26.68 1.44 8.26
C ILE A 171 -28.11 1.87 8.63
N VAL A 172 -28.98 0.91 8.93
CA VAL A 172 -30.38 1.14 9.25
C VAL A 172 -30.66 1.08 10.76
N GLU A 173 -29.63 0.79 11.56
CA GLU A 173 -29.64 0.86 13.03
C GLU A 173 -29.36 2.29 13.52
#